data_AF-A0A8T4LPZ2-F1
#
_entry.id   AF-A0A8T4LPZ2-F1
#
_cell.length_a   1.000
_cell.length_b   1.000
_cell.length_c   1.000
_cell.angle_alpha   90.00
_cell.angle_beta   90.00
_cell.angle_gamma   90.00
#
_symmetry.space_group_name_H-M   'P 1'
#
loop_
_entity.id
_entity.type
_entity.pdbx_description
1 polymer ?
#
loop_
_entity_poly.entity_id
_entity_poly.type
_entity_poly.pdbx_seq_one_letter_code
_entity_poly.pdbx_strand_id
1 'polypeptide(L)'
;MAINEIKKTPSGSKICVICHKEVTGNALKVKDDFIINSIRGVKRLFRIAQNNKLFVCDKDINVHKEKRKKFEKELLIISAIVVIIILLLNGLPLLSGRFQFSMLLSSLFIAILIILFAIVFKYAPAVEETKDLISSRVNTSKVIGGLKGQGEKHKRPLQKIKKGGS
;
A
#
# COMPACT_ATOMS: atom_id res chain seq x y z
N MET A 1 23.88 13.06 8.40
CA MET A 1 23.10 11.80 8.35
C MET A 1 22.72 11.46 9.79
N ALA A 2 21.46 11.67 10.18
CA ALA A 2 21.01 11.39 11.54
C ALA A 2 20.75 9.88 11.68
N ILE A 3 21.53 9.21 12.51
CA ILE A 3 21.32 7.82 12.89
C ILE A 3 20.15 7.84 13.87
N ASN A 4 18.93 7.58 13.38
CA ASN A 4 17.76 7.48 14.22
C ASN A 4 17.99 6.34 15.24
N GLU A 5 18.02 6.69 16.51
CA GLU A 5 18.03 5.74 17.61
C GLU A 5 16.85 4.78 17.46
N ILE A 6 17.16 3.51 17.17
CA ILE A 6 16.16 2.44 17.17
C ILE A 6 15.81 2.18 18.64
N LYS A 7 14.82 2.92 19.16
CA LYS A 7 14.24 2.61 20.48
C LYS A 7 13.74 1.17 20.44
N LYS A 8 14.40 0.28 21.21
CA LYS A 8 13.95 -1.10 21.42
C LYS A 8 12.53 -1.04 22.01
N THR A 9 11.54 -1.37 21.20
CA THR A 9 10.16 -1.48 21.67
C THR A 9 9.98 -2.76 22.47
N PRO A 10 9.26 -2.73 23.60
CA PRO A 10 8.94 -3.93 24.36
C PRO A 10 8.09 -4.87 23.50
N SER A 11 8.39 -6.16 23.59
CA SER A 11 7.71 -7.23 22.85
C SER A 11 6.21 -7.24 23.19
N GLY A 12 5.34 -7.19 22.18
CA GLY A 12 3.88 -7.20 22.35
C GLY A 12 3.22 -5.82 22.25
N SER A 13 4.01 -4.77 22.02
CA SER A 13 3.51 -3.42 21.71
C SER A 13 2.76 -3.37 20.37
N LYS A 14 1.82 -2.44 20.27
CA LYS A 14 1.10 -2.12 19.03
C LYS A 14 1.94 -1.11 18.25
N ILE A 15 2.47 -1.47 17.09
CA ILE A 15 3.36 -0.60 16.31
C ILE A 15 2.71 -0.22 14.99
N CYS A 16 2.77 1.06 14.63
CA CYS A 16 2.32 1.53 13.33
C CYS A 16 3.32 1.11 12.23
N VAL A 17 2.84 0.49 11.16
CA VAL A 17 3.69 0.06 10.03
C VAL A 17 4.29 1.24 9.24
N ILE A 18 3.68 2.43 9.32
CA ILE A 18 4.12 3.61 8.56
C ILE A 18 5.07 4.47 9.37
N CYS A 19 4.67 4.87 10.57
CA CYS A 19 5.48 5.78 11.40
C CYS A 19 6.42 5.07 12.38
N HIS A 20 6.34 3.73 12.51
CA HIS A 20 7.13 2.92 13.43
C HIS A 20 7.02 3.32 14.91
N LYS A 21 6.00 4.11 15.25
CA LYS A 21 5.71 4.53 16.63
C LYS A 21 4.70 3.59 17.27
N GLU A 22 4.72 3.57 18.60
CA GLU A 22 3.71 2.88 19.38
C GLU A 22 2.36 3.56 19.21
N VAL A 23 1.30 2.76 19.08
CA VAL A 23 -0.03 3.24 18.74
C VAL A 23 -0.87 3.39 20.00
N THR A 24 -1.21 4.62 20.34
CA THR A 24 -2.13 4.98 21.41
C THR A 24 -3.46 5.46 20.81
N GLY A 25 -4.52 4.64 20.91
CA GLY A 25 -5.87 4.99 20.45
C GLY A 25 -6.41 4.14 19.30
N ASN A 26 -7.33 4.72 18.52
CA ASN A 26 -8.01 4.07 17.39
C ASN A 26 -7.03 3.79 16.25
N ALA A 27 -6.95 2.52 15.85
CA ALA A 27 -6.05 2.07 14.81
C ALA A 27 -6.59 0.82 14.12
N LEU A 28 -6.30 0.69 12.83
CA LEU A 28 -6.67 -0.49 12.06
C LEU A 28 -5.60 -1.55 12.21
N LYS A 29 -6.03 -2.77 12.51
CA LYS A 29 -5.14 -3.92 12.57
C LYS A 29 -4.71 -4.30 11.15
N VAL A 30 -3.42 -4.58 10.98
CA VAL A 30 -2.91 -5.15 9.73
C VAL A 30 -3.26 -6.63 9.71
N LYS A 31 -3.80 -7.12 8.59
CA LYS A 31 -4.12 -8.52 8.41
C LYS A 31 -2.83 -9.33 8.42
N ASP A 32 -2.78 -10.39 9.23
CA ASP A 32 -1.66 -11.32 9.21
C ASP A 32 -1.79 -12.23 7.97
N ASP A 33 -1.12 -11.83 6.89
CA ASP A 33 -1.03 -12.61 5.66
C ASP A 33 0.10 -13.66 5.73
N PHE A 34 0.07 -14.63 4.81
CA PHE A 34 1.11 -15.66 4.67
C PHE A 34 2.52 -15.05 4.59
N ILE A 35 2.67 -13.95 3.84
CA ILE A 35 3.96 -13.24 3.68
C ILE A 35 4.49 -12.74 5.03
N ILE A 36 3.63 -12.16 5.87
CA ILE A 36 4.01 -11.69 7.21
C ILE A 36 4.44 -12.87 8.07
N ASN A 37 3.72 -13.98 8.02
CA ASN A 37 4.07 -15.19 8.75
C ASN A 37 5.40 -15.78 8.27
N SER A 38 5.67 -15.81 6.97
CA SER A 38 6.96 -16.26 6.41
C SER A 38 8.10 -15.36 6.89
N ILE A 39 7.95 -14.03 6.81
CA ILE A 39 8.96 -13.07 7.28
C ILE A 39 9.19 -13.23 8.79
N ARG A 40 8.14 -13.42 9.59
CA ARG A 40 8.26 -13.69 11.03
C ARG A 40 8.94 -15.03 11.29
N GLY A 41 8.66 -16.07 10.51
CA GLY A 41 9.32 -17.38 10.58
C GLY A 41 10.82 -17.26 10.35
N VAL A 42 11.23 -16.58 9.28
CA VAL A 42 12.64 -16.29 9.01
C VAL A 42 13.27 -15.49 10.15
N LYS A 43 12.62 -14.43 10.63
CA LYS A 43 13.13 -13.64 11.77
C LYS A 43 13.25 -14.44 13.07
N ARG A 44 12.35 -15.40 13.30
CA ARG A 44 12.41 -16.31 14.45
C ARG A 44 13.60 -17.25 14.34
N LEU A 45 13.88 -17.76 13.15
CA LEU A 45 15.06 -18.59 12.88
C LEU A 45 16.35 -17.85 13.23
N PHE A 46 16.44 -16.56 12.85
CA PHE A 46 17.58 -15.70 13.20
C PHE A 46 17.56 -15.15 14.64
N ARG A 47 16.53 -15.47 15.45
CA ARG A 47 16.32 -14.94 16.82
C ARG A 47 16.21 -13.40 16.91
N ILE A 48 15.84 -12.73 15.82
CA ILE A 48 15.64 -11.26 15.75
C ILE A 48 14.14 -10.91 15.86
N ALA A 49 13.26 -11.91 16.03
CA ALA A 49 11.82 -11.69 15.99
C ALA A 49 11.32 -10.85 17.18
N GLN A 50 10.74 -9.70 16.86
CA GLN A 50 9.89 -8.94 17.76
C GLN A 50 8.44 -9.34 17.47
N ASN A 51 7.78 -10.00 18.42
CA ASN A 51 6.41 -10.53 18.27
C ASN A 51 5.36 -9.41 18.42
N ASN A 52 5.56 -8.32 17.68
CA ASN A 52 4.78 -7.10 17.80
C ASN A 52 3.55 -7.17 16.90
N LYS A 53 2.44 -6.59 17.38
CA LYS A 53 1.20 -6.51 16.62
C LYS A 53 1.28 -5.29 15.70
N LEU A 54 1.03 -5.50 14.40
CA LEU A 54 1.13 -4.47 13.37
C LEU A 54 -0.22 -3.76 13.23
N PHE A 55 -0.19 -2.43 13.32
CA PHE A 55 -1.36 -1.56 13.18
C PHE A 55 -1.07 -0.42 12.21
N VAL A 56 -2.11 0.31 11.81
CA VAL A 56 -2.02 1.57 11.07
C VAL A 56 -2.78 2.64 11.84
N CYS A 57 -2.09 3.72 12.21
CA CYS A 57 -2.70 4.87 12.86
C CYS A 57 -3.74 5.53 11.95
N ASP A 58 -4.81 6.10 12.52
CA ASP A 58 -5.84 6.82 11.75
C ASP A 58 -5.28 7.96 10.89
N LYS A 59 -4.23 8.64 11.37
CA LYS A 59 -3.55 9.72 10.63
C LYS A 59 -2.81 9.21 9.38
N ASP A 60 -2.31 7.99 9.44
CA ASP A 60 -1.47 7.39 8.39
C ASP A 60 -2.28 6.53 7.39
N ILE A 61 -3.59 6.38 7.60
CA ILE A 61 -4.45 5.51 6.79
C ILE A 61 -4.46 5.90 5.31
N ASN A 62 -4.43 7.21 5.02
CA ASN A 62 -4.45 7.70 3.64
C ASN A 62 -3.14 7.39 2.93
N VAL A 63 -2.01 7.56 3.62
CA VAL A 63 -0.68 7.21 3.12
C VAL A 63 -0.59 5.70 2.89
N HIS A 64 -1.16 4.89 3.79
CA HIS A 64 -1.23 3.44 3.63
C HIS A 64 -1.99 3.05 2.36
N LYS A 65 -3.18 3.62 2.17
CA LYS A 65 -4.02 3.35 0.98
C LYS A 65 -3.31 3.73 -0.30
N GLU A 66 -2.61 4.86 -0.33
CA GLU A 66 -1.85 5.29 -1.50
C GLU A 66 -0.68 4.34 -1.81
N LYS A 67 0.10 3.95 -0.79
CA LYS A 67 1.18 2.96 -0.94
C LYS A 67 0.65 1.62 -1.45
N ARG A 68 -0.48 1.16 -0.93
CA ARG A 68 -1.13 -0.08 -1.38
C ARG A 68 -1.55 0.00 -2.85
N LYS A 69 -2.19 1.09 -3.26
CA LYS A 69 -2.57 1.31 -4.67
C LYS A 69 -1.35 1.36 -5.60
N LYS A 70 -0.25 1.98 -5.16
CA LYS A 70 1.01 1.99 -5.91
C LYS A 70 1.58 0.58 -6.06
N PHE A 71 1.64 -0.18 -4.96
CA PHE A 71 2.08 -1.57 -4.99
C PHE A 71 1.23 -2.43 -5.93
N GLU A 72 -0.10 -2.30 -5.92
CA GLU A 72 -0.99 -3.06 -6.81
C GLU A 72 -0.76 -2.73 -8.29
N LYS A 73 -0.60 -1.45 -8.63
CA LYS A 73 -0.27 -1.02 -10.00
C LYS A 73 1.07 -1.56 -10.46
N GLU A 74 2.09 -1.45 -9.61
CA GLU A 74 3.42 -1.96 -9.94
C GLU A 74 3.43 -3.49 -10.06
N LEU A 75 2.72 -4.21 -9.19
CA LEU A 75 2.60 -5.66 -9.27
C LEU A 75 1.90 -6.09 -10.56
N LEU A 76 0.87 -5.36 -10.99
CA LEU A 76 0.20 -5.60 -12.27
C LEU A 76 1.16 -5.39 -13.44
N ILE A 77 1.92 -4.30 -13.45
CA ILE A 77 2.93 -4.02 -14.49
C ILE A 77 3.99 -5.11 -14.52
N ILE A 78 4.53 -5.50 -13.36
CA ILE A 78 5.54 -6.56 -13.24
C ILE A 78 4.97 -7.90 -13.72
N SER A 79 3.73 -8.23 -13.36
CA SER A 79 3.05 -9.43 -13.85
C SER A 79 2.91 -9.44 -15.37
N ALA A 80 2.57 -8.31 -15.98
CA ALA A 80 2.50 -8.19 -17.44
C ALA A 80 3.87 -8.38 -18.10
N ILE A 81 4.92 -7.77 -17.53
CA ILE A 81 6.31 -7.93 -17.99
C ILE A 81 6.74 -9.40 -17.92
N VAL A 82 6.44 -10.10 -16.82
CA VAL A 82 6.77 -11.52 -16.65
C VAL A 82 6.11 -12.38 -17.74
N VAL A 83 4.83 -12.13 -18.05
CA VAL A 83 4.14 -12.84 -19.13
C VAL A 83 4.81 -12.60 -20.47
N ILE A 84 5.18 -11.35 -20.77
CA ILE A 84 5.89 -11.00 -22.02
C ILE A 84 7.25 -11.72 -22.09
N ILE A 85 8.01 -11.75 -20.99
CA ILE A 85 9.31 -12.43 -20.94
C ILE A 85 9.14 -13.93 -21.20
N ILE A 86 8.17 -14.58 -20.58
CA ILE A 86 7.90 -16.02 -20.81
C ILE A 86 7.54 -16.26 -22.27
N LEU A 87 6.69 -15.42 -22.87
CA LEU A 87 6.31 -15.52 -24.28
C LEU A 87 7.49 -15.28 -25.22
N LEU A 88 8.39 -14.33 -24.92
CA LEU A 88 9.58 -14.09 -25.75
C LEU A 88 10.57 -15.24 -25.67
N LEU A 89 10.82 -15.76 -24.46
CA LEU A 89 11.79 -16.84 -24.25
C LEU A 89 11.29 -18.17 -24.82
N ASN A 90 10.00 -18.47 -24.72
CA ASN A 90 9.46 -19.76 -25.14
C ASN A 90 8.76 -19.70 -26.50
N GLY A 91 8.31 -18.54 -26.97
CA GLY A 91 7.53 -18.39 -28.20
C GLY A 91 8.34 -18.74 -29.46
N LEU A 92 9.58 -18.28 -29.56
CA LEU A 92 10.46 -18.61 -30.70
C LEU A 92 10.78 -20.11 -30.75
N PRO A 93 11.26 -20.74 -29.67
CA PRO A 93 11.46 -22.19 -29.63
C PRO A 93 10.20 -22.98 -29.99
N LEU A 94 9.04 -22.56 -29.50
CA LEU A 94 7.75 -23.20 -29.76
C LEU A 94 7.37 -23.13 -31.25
N LEU A 95 7.56 -21.98 -31.90
CA LEU A 95 7.30 -21.81 -33.34
C LEU A 95 8.27 -22.63 -34.20
N SER A 96 9.51 -22.80 -33.75
CA SER A 96 10.52 -23.62 -34.46
C SER A 96 10.31 -25.13 -34.31
N GLY A 97 9.33 -25.58 -33.52
CA GLY A 97 9.11 -26.99 -33.19
C GLY A 97 10.16 -27.60 -32.27
N ARG A 98 11.07 -26.79 -31.72
CA ARG A 98 12.15 -27.22 -30.81
C ARG A 98 11.77 -26.98 -29.36
N PHE A 99 10.83 -27.79 -28.87
CA PHE A 99 10.42 -27.70 -27.47
C PHE A 99 11.49 -28.31 -26.55
N GLN A 100 12.09 -27.46 -25.71
CA GLN A 100 13.01 -27.88 -24.66
C GLN A 100 12.39 -27.62 -23.30
N PHE A 101 12.04 -28.68 -22.58
CA PHE A 101 11.44 -28.59 -21.25
C PHE A 101 12.32 -27.82 -20.25
N SER A 102 13.64 -27.98 -20.36
CA SER A 102 14.62 -27.25 -19.55
C SER A 102 14.52 -25.73 -19.69
N MET A 103 14.26 -25.24 -20.91
CA MET A 103 14.12 -23.81 -21.19
C MET A 103 12.83 -23.25 -20.57
N LEU A 104 11.72 -24.00 -20.68
CA LEU A 104 10.47 -23.64 -20.04
C LEU A 104 10.62 -23.56 -18.52
N LEU A 105 11.23 -24.59 -17.90
CA LEU A 105 11.45 -24.62 -16.46
C LEU A 105 12.36 -23.48 -15.99
N SER A 106 13.43 -23.18 -16.73
CA SER A 106 14.33 -22.06 -16.45
C SER A 106 13.61 -20.71 -16.53
N SER A 107 12.82 -20.49 -17.59
CA SER A 107 12.04 -19.25 -17.74
C SER A 107 11.00 -19.06 -16.64
N LEU A 108 10.36 -20.15 -16.21
CA LEU A 108 9.41 -20.15 -15.10
C LEU A 108 10.10 -19.83 -13.77
N PHE A 109 11.30 -20.38 -13.54
CA PHE A 109 12.09 -20.09 -12.35
C PHE A 109 12.49 -18.61 -12.28
N ILE A 110 12.93 -18.04 -13.41
CA ILE A 110 13.25 -16.60 -13.53
C ILE A 110 11.99 -15.75 -13.25
N ALA A 111 10.85 -16.12 -13.83
CA ALA A 111 9.58 -15.43 -13.60
C ALA A 111 9.18 -15.41 -12.11
N ILE A 112 9.29 -16.55 -11.44
CA ILE A 112 9.01 -16.67 -10.01
C ILE A 112 9.98 -15.80 -9.20
N LEU A 113 11.28 -15.80 -9.53
CA LEU A 113 12.26 -14.96 -8.86
C LEU A 113 11.92 -13.46 -8.99
N ILE A 114 11.56 -12.99 -10.19
CA ILE A 114 11.19 -11.58 -10.41
C ILE A 114 9.99 -11.19 -9.53
N ILE A 115 8.94 -12.02 -9.50
CA ILE A 115 7.76 -11.78 -8.66
C ILE A 115 8.13 -11.80 -7.17
N LEU A 116 8.94 -12.77 -6.74
CA LEU A 116 9.40 -12.88 -5.36
C LEU A 116 10.17 -11.62 -4.93
N PHE A 117 11.10 -11.15 -5.76
CA PHE A 117 11.83 -9.90 -5.54
C PHE A 117 10.86 -8.71 -5.43
N ALA A 118 9.90 -8.58 -6.35
CA ALA A 118 8.91 -7.50 -6.30
C ALA A 118 8.12 -7.50 -4.98
N ILE A 119 7.70 -8.67 -4.51
CA ILE A 119 6.98 -8.82 -3.24
C ILE A 119 7.89 -8.46 -2.07
N VAL A 120 9.08 -9.04 -1.97
CA VAL A 120 9.98 -8.82 -0.81
C VAL A 120 10.34 -7.35 -0.64
N PHE A 121 10.60 -6.62 -1.73
CA PHE A 121 11.04 -5.23 -1.66
C PHE A 121 9.91 -4.21 -1.54
N LYS A 122 8.71 -4.51 -2.07
CA LYS A 122 7.63 -3.51 -2.17
C LYS A 122 6.32 -3.90 -1.48
N TYR A 123 6.27 -5.02 -0.78
CA TYR A 123 5.04 -5.50 -0.13
C TYR A 123 4.46 -4.48 0.85
N ALA A 124 3.22 -4.07 0.60
CA ALA A 124 2.40 -3.28 1.49
C ALA A 124 1.24 -4.16 1.99
N PRO A 125 1.16 -4.51 3.28
CA PRO A 125 0.17 -5.46 3.78
C PRO A 125 -1.25 -4.90 3.74
N ALA A 126 -2.26 -5.78 3.72
CA ALA A 126 -3.66 -5.36 3.78
C ALA A 126 -4.06 -5.02 5.22
N VAL A 127 -4.99 -4.07 5.40
CA VAL A 127 -5.60 -3.79 6.71
C VAL A 127 -6.90 -4.59 6.85
N GLU A 128 -7.18 -5.08 8.06
CA GLU A 128 -8.47 -5.68 8.39
C GLU A 128 -9.53 -4.57 8.38
N GLU A 129 -10.35 -4.54 7.33
CA GLU A 129 -11.56 -3.73 7.31
C GLU A 129 -12.58 -4.36 8.26
N THR A 130 -12.50 -4.01 9.55
CA THR A 130 -13.54 -4.35 10.51
C THR A 130 -14.80 -3.60 10.07
N LYS A 131 -15.83 -4.34 9.64
CA LYS A 131 -17.10 -3.81 9.11
C LYS A 131 -17.74 -2.77 10.06
N ASP A 132 -17.42 -2.82 11.34
CA ASP A 132 -17.96 -1.95 12.38
C ASP A 132 -17.43 -0.49 12.33
N LEU A 133 -16.24 -0.25 11.77
CA LEU A 133 -15.67 1.10 11.63
C LEU A 133 -16.10 1.81 10.33
N ILE A 134 -16.59 1.06 9.34
CA ILE A 134 -17.11 1.62 8.10
C ILE A 134 -18.52 2.21 8.33
N SER A 135 -19.35 1.53 9.14
CA SER A 135 -20.70 2.00 9.49
C SER A 135 -20.69 3.36 10.20
N SER A 136 -19.70 3.61 11.06
CA SER A 136 -19.56 4.87 11.78
C SER A 136 -19.06 6.02 10.89
N ARG A 137 -18.10 5.79 9.98
CA ARG A 137 -17.61 6.85 9.06
C ARG A 137 -18.60 7.20 7.95
N VAL A 138 -19.36 6.22 7.42
CA VAL A 138 -20.38 6.48 6.38
C VAL A 138 -21.51 7.36 6.93
N ASN A 139 -21.89 7.17 8.20
CA ASN A 139 -22.90 8.01 8.83
C ASN A 139 -22.41 9.46 9.04
N THR A 140 -21.14 9.69 9.39
CA THR A 140 -20.64 11.06 9.59
C THR A 140 -20.50 11.84 8.28
N SER A 141 -20.07 11.19 7.20
CA SER A 141 -19.99 11.85 5.88
C SER A 141 -21.38 12.22 5.32
N LYS A 142 -22.42 11.46 5.65
CA LYS A 142 -23.81 11.79 5.26
C LYS A 142 -24.36 12.99 6.05
N VAL A 143 -23.95 13.16 7.31
CA VAL A 143 -24.36 14.31 8.14
C VAL A 143 -23.69 15.61 7.68
N ILE A 144 -22.41 15.57 7.26
CA ILE A 144 -21.69 16.78 6.82
C ILE A 144 -22.11 17.22 5.40
N GLY A 145 -22.55 16.29 4.54
CA GLY A 145 -23.08 16.60 3.21
C GLY A 145 -24.45 17.30 3.21
N GLY A 146 -25.20 17.24 4.31
CA GLY A 146 -26.52 17.86 4.44
C GLY A 146 -26.54 19.34 4.82
N LEU A 147 -25.40 19.91 5.25
CA LEU A 147 -25.35 21.28 5.79
C LEU A 147 -24.80 22.35 4.82
N LYS A 148 -24.41 21.98 3.59
CA LYS A 148 -23.84 22.92 2.60
C LYS A 148 -24.86 23.53 1.62
N GLY A 149 -26.15 23.56 2.00
CA GLY A 149 -27.24 24.02 1.14
C GLY A 149 -27.85 25.40 1.44
N GLN A 150 -27.35 26.16 2.42
CA GLN A 150 -27.90 27.49 2.74
C GLN A 150 -26.80 28.52 3.04
N GLY A 151 -26.84 29.65 2.32
CA GLY A 151 -25.87 30.76 2.40
C GLY A 151 -24.80 30.62 1.33
N GLU A 152 -24.67 31.44 0.30
CA GLU A 152 -24.65 32.90 0.35
C GLU A 152 -24.85 33.44 -1.09
N LYS A 153 -26.03 33.99 -1.40
CA LYS A 153 -26.22 34.87 -2.57
C LYS A 153 -26.21 36.31 -2.07
N HIS A 154 -25.03 36.91 -1.92
CA HIS A 154 -24.93 38.36 -1.74
C HIS A 154 -23.95 38.95 -2.75
N LYS A 155 -24.47 39.21 -3.96
CA LYS A 155 -23.80 39.99 -4.99
C LYS A 155 -23.81 41.47 -4.58
N ARG A 156 -22.66 42.06 -4.27
CA ARG A 156 -22.49 43.52 -4.28
C ARG A 156 -22.08 43.97 -5.69
N PRO A 157 -22.75 44.97 -6.29
CA PRO A 157 -22.32 45.55 -7.55
C PRO A 157 -21.10 46.46 -7.37
N LEU A 158 -20.08 46.24 -8.20
CA LEU A 158 -18.89 47.08 -8.33
C LEU A 158 -19.26 48.44 -8.94
N GLN A 159 -18.99 49.53 -8.22
CA GLN A 159 -19.05 50.89 -8.74
C GLN A 159 -17.89 51.13 -9.73
N LYS A 160 -18.24 51.57 -10.94
CA LYS A 160 -17.31 52.09 -11.95
C LYS A 160 -16.72 53.41 -11.48
N ILE A 161 -15.43 53.44 -11.19
CA ILE A 161 -14.66 54.69 -11.07
C ILE A 161 -14.26 55.11 -12.49
N LYS A 162 -14.91 56.17 -13.00
CA LYS A 162 -14.42 56.96 -14.14
C LYS A 162 -13.11 57.64 -13.74
N LYS A 163 -12.03 57.39 -14.47
CA LYS A 163 -10.88 58.31 -14.51
C LYS A 163 -10.91 59.05 -15.84
N GLY A 164 -11.02 60.37 -15.75
CA GLY A 164 -10.71 61.31 -16.82
C GLY A 164 -9.26 61.80 -16.72
N GLY A 165 -8.87 62.59 -17.72
CA GLY A 165 -7.56 63.21 -17.92
C GLY A 165 -7.11 62.94 -19.35
N SER A 166 -7.51 63.78 -20.32
CA SER A 166 -6.90 65.08 -20.69
C SER A 166 -5.49 64.92 -21.23
#